data_AF-A0A1C6E4D9-F1
#
_entry.id   AF-A0A1C6E4D9-F1
#
_cell.length_a   1.000
_cell.length_b   1.000
_cell.length_c   1.000
_cell.angle_alpha   90.00
_cell.angle_beta   90.00
_cell.angle_gamma   90.00
#
_symmetry.space_group_name_H-M   'P 1'
#
loop_
_entity.id
_entity.type
_entity.pdbx_description
1 polymer ?
#
loop_
_entity_poly.entity_id
_entity_poly.type
_entity_poly.pdbx_seq_one_letter_code
_entity_poly.pdbx_strand_id
1 'polypeptide(L)'
;MQQVKIYIETDSSSPKATEKHYGYVLEVMVSGQAVTREGFGKITGTYHQTVLTALAKALDRFNQSCEVCICTEDDFVLNMLERNLAIWAGNEFLTSKRKPVANQQEWMEIWRLSNRHLILTEPGKHEYTGWLQGEIEKRKRDNDGTQDHDHEISADVSQNDKKSCSMKKREYTRSQSSASDWTNSRQKARYYRKWENRQRTVQK
;
A
#
# COMPACT_ATOMS: atom_id res chain seq x y z
N MET A 1 15.35 -3.69 -15.41
CA MET A 1 14.35 -3.30 -14.40
C MET A 1 13.00 -3.76 -14.94
N GLN A 2 12.18 -4.47 -14.17
CA GLN A 2 10.89 -4.98 -14.66
C GLN A 2 9.86 -3.85 -14.63
N GLN A 3 9.02 -3.76 -15.68
CA GLN A 3 7.91 -2.82 -15.74
C GLN A 3 6.67 -3.47 -15.14
N VAL A 4 6.00 -2.79 -14.22
CA VAL A 4 4.78 -3.26 -13.56
C VAL A 4 3.75 -2.13 -13.59
N LYS A 5 2.52 -2.43 -13.96
CA LYS A 5 1.40 -1.50 -13.85
C LYS A 5 0.58 -1.78 -12.60
N ILE A 6 0.19 -0.73 -11.87
CA ILE A 6 -0.71 -0.80 -10.72
C ILE A 6 -1.98 -0.07 -11.10
N TYR A 7 -3.09 -0.80 -11.16
CA TYR A 7 -4.41 -0.26 -11.43
C TYR A 7 -5.20 -0.18 -10.12
N ILE A 8 -5.83 0.95 -9.81
CA ILE A 8 -6.52 1.16 -8.53
C ILE A 8 -7.89 1.76 -8.73
N GLU A 9 -8.89 1.12 -8.12
CA GLU A 9 -10.28 1.56 -8.10
C GLU A 9 -10.83 1.58 -6.67
N THR A 10 -11.85 2.41 -6.45
CA THR A 10 -12.62 2.48 -5.20
C THR A 10 -14.12 2.47 -5.50
N ASP A 11 -14.94 2.06 -4.54
CA ASP A 11 -16.41 2.10 -4.69
C ASP A 11 -17.02 3.50 -4.62
N SER A 12 -16.28 4.50 -4.12
CA SER A 12 -16.78 5.87 -4.00
C SER A 12 -15.68 6.92 -4.03
N SER A 13 -15.86 7.94 -4.90
CA SER A 13 -15.05 9.15 -4.95
C SER A 13 -15.51 10.26 -3.98
N SER A 14 -16.45 9.95 -3.08
CA SER A 14 -16.95 10.93 -2.10
C SER A 14 -15.83 11.43 -1.17
N PRO A 15 -15.70 12.75 -0.96
CA PRO A 15 -14.69 13.30 -0.06
C PRO A 15 -15.01 13.06 1.43
N LYS A 16 -16.24 12.64 1.76
CA LYS A 16 -16.65 12.33 3.12
C LYS A 16 -15.86 11.14 3.67
N ALA A 17 -15.48 11.18 4.94
CA ALA A 17 -14.89 10.03 5.61
C ALA A 17 -15.99 9.01 5.93
N THR A 18 -16.03 7.93 5.16
CA THR A 18 -17.00 6.82 5.29
C THR A 18 -16.26 5.51 5.06
N GLU A 19 -16.91 4.38 5.35
CA GLU A 19 -16.40 3.11 4.84
C GLU A 19 -16.35 3.20 3.30
N LYS A 20 -15.21 2.79 2.74
CA LYS A 20 -14.95 2.67 1.29
C LYS A 20 -14.20 1.39 1.05
N HIS A 21 -14.55 0.75 -0.06
CA HIS A 21 -13.88 -0.45 -0.54
C HIS A 21 -12.96 -0.09 -1.69
N TYR A 22 -11.82 -0.75 -1.74
CA TYR A 22 -10.84 -0.58 -2.81
C TYR A 22 -10.44 -1.92 -3.38
N GLY A 23 -9.95 -1.86 -4.62
CA GLY A 23 -9.29 -2.96 -5.29
C GLY A 23 -8.10 -2.45 -6.08
N TYR A 24 -7.11 -3.31 -6.25
CA TYR A 24 -5.99 -3.05 -7.16
C TYR A 24 -5.60 -4.29 -7.95
N VAL A 25 -5.04 -4.07 -9.14
CA VAL A 25 -4.40 -5.09 -9.97
C VAL A 25 -2.95 -4.69 -10.21
N LEU A 26 -2.02 -5.62 -9.96
CA LEU A 26 -0.64 -5.58 -10.42
C LEU A 26 -0.56 -6.36 -11.73
N GLU A 27 -0.10 -5.73 -12.80
CA GLU A 27 0.12 -6.39 -14.09
C GLU A 27 1.60 -6.33 -14.48
N VAL A 28 2.11 -7.46 -14.97
CA VAL A 28 3.45 -7.56 -15.52
C VAL A 28 3.44 -8.40 -16.79
N MET A 29 4.20 -7.98 -17.80
CA MET A 29 4.42 -8.76 -19.02
C MET A 29 5.55 -9.77 -18.81
N VAL A 30 5.23 -11.06 -18.93
CA VAL A 30 6.20 -12.17 -18.87
C VAL A 30 6.11 -12.95 -20.17
N SER A 31 7.20 -12.96 -20.95
CA SER A 31 7.26 -13.66 -22.24
C SER A 31 6.12 -13.30 -23.20
N GLY A 32 5.69 -12.03 -23.20
CA GLY A 32 4.61 -11.53 -24.05
C GLY A 32 3.19 -11.80 -23.52
N GLN A 33 3.04 -12.42 -22.35
CA GLN A 33 1.75 -12.65 -21.71
C GLN A 33 1.59 -11.75 -20.48
N ALA A 34 0.40 -11.16 -20.31
CA ALA A 34 0.05 -10.41 -19.12
C ALA A 34 -0.18 -11.40 -17.95
N VAL A 35 0.57 -11.22 -16.87
CA VAL A 35 0.38 -11.93 -15.61
C VAL A 35 -0.10 -10.92 -14.58
N THR A 36 -1.24 -11.21 -13.96
CA THR A 36 -1.86 -10.30 -12.99
C THR A 36 -1.87 -10.86 -11.57
N ARG A 37 -1.90 -9.96 -10.59
CA ARG A 37 -2.23 -10.26 -9.19
C ARG A 37 -3.05 -9.13 -8.61
N GLU A 38 -4.11 -9.48 -7.91
CA GLU A 38 -5.06 -8.54 -7.36
C GLU A 38 -5.06 -8.48 -5.83
N GLY A 39 -5.65 -7.43 -5.29
CA GLY A 39 -5.95 -7.33 -3.87
C GLY A 39 -7.11 -6.39 -3.61
N PHE A 40 -7.84 -6.66 -2.53
CA PHE A 40 -9.02 -5.90 -2.13
C PHE A 40 -8.98 -5.61 -0.64
N GLY A 41 -9.67 -4.56 -0.23
CA GLY A 41 -9.85 -4.23 1.18
C GLY A 41 -10.84 -3.11 1.37
N LYS A 42 -10.99 -2.69 2.62
CA LYS A 42 -11.83 -1.56 2.99
C LYS A 42 -11.18 -0.74 4.09
N ILE A 43 -11.49 0.55 4.11
CA ILE A 43 -11.12 1.46 5.20
C ILE A 43 -12.29 2.41 5.49
N THR A 44 -12.32 2.97 6.68
CA THR A 44 -13.13 4.17 6.96
C THR A 44 -12.24 5.40 6.73
N GLY A 45 -12.48 6.12 5.65
CA GLY A 45 -11.62 7.22 5.23
C GLY A 45 -12.16 8.04 4.06
N THR A 46 -11.37 9.01 3.63
CA THR A 46 -11.67 9.81 2.43
C THR A 46 -11.35 9.02 1.16
N TYR A 47 -11.82 9.49 0.00
CA TYR A 47 -11.44 8.92 -1.30
C TYR A 47 -9.92 8.85 -1.47
N HIS A 48 -9.21 9.96 -1.31
CA HIS A 48 -7.76 10.02 -1.45
C HIS A 48 -7.03 9.08 -0.48
N GLN A 49 -7.46 9.03 0.79
CA GLN A 49 -6.86 8.12 1.77
C GLN A 49 -7.04 6.64 1.38
N THR A 50 -8.18 6.32 0.77
CA THR A 50 -8.50 4.96 0.28
C THR A 50 -7.57 4.57 -0.87
N VAL A 51 -7.37 5.47 -1.84
CA VAL A 51 -6.44 5.26 -2.96
C VAL A 51 -4.99 5.12 -2.46
N LEU A 52 -4.55 5.99 -1.54
CA LEU A 52 -3.20 5.90 -0.95
C LEU A 52 -2.98 4.58 -0.20
N THR A 53 -4.02 4.10 0.51
CA THR A 53 -3.96 2.80 1.20
C THR A 53 -3.83 1.65 0.21
N ALA A 54 -4.64 1.65 -0.85
CA ALA A 54 -4.56 0.64 -1.91
C ALA A 54 -3.17 0.63 -2.56
N LEU A 55 -2.63 1.82 -2.87
CA LEU A 55 -1.30 1.99 -3.44
C LEU A 55 -0.20 1.45 -2.51
N ALA A 56 -0.25 1.77 -1.22
CA ALA A 56 0.70 1.25 -0.25
C ALA A 56 0.65 -0.29 -0.17
N LYS A 57 -0.56 -0.89 -0.16
CA LYS A 57 -0.75 -2.34 -0.18
C LYS A 57 -0.24 -2.98 -1.47
N ALA A 58 -0.38 -2.31 -2.60
CA ALA A 58 0.14 -2.76 -3.88
C ALA A 58 1.68 -2.73 -3.90
N LEU A 59 2.29 -1.61 -3.51
CA LEU A 59 3.75 -1.42 -3.46
C LEU A 59 4.45 -2.36 -2.45
N ASP A 60 3.81 -2.69 -1.32
CA ASP A 60 4.37 -3.60 -0.32
C ASP A 60 4.56 -5.05 -0.85
N ARG A 61 3.92 -5.39 -1.97
CA ARG A 61 4.10 -6.70 -2.64
C ARG A 61 5.37 -6.80 -3.45
N PHE A 62 6.06 -5.69 -3.71
CA PHE A 62 7.27 -5.67 -4.53
C PHE A 62 8.48 -6.13 -3.72
N ASN A 63 9.17 -7.16 -4.22
CA ASN A 63 10.38 -7.71 -3.60
C ASN A 63 11.68 -7.23 -4.27
N GLN A 64 11.59 -6.53 -5.40
CA GLN A 64 12.71 -6.01 -6.18
C GLN A 64 12.38 -4.62 -6.73
N SER A 65 13.42 -3.90 -7.18
CA SER A 65 13.25 -2.60 -7.85
C SER A 65 12.60 -2.75 -9.22
N CYS A 66 11.57 -1.94 -9.47
CA CYS A 66 10.77 -1.95 -10.68
C CYS A 66 10.55 -0.53 -11.21
N GLU A 67 10.25 -0.43 -12.50
CA GLU A 67 9.55 0.71 -13.07
C GLU A 67 8.06 0.47 -12.85
N VAL A 68 7.40 1.37 -12.14
CA VAL A 68 6.01 1.20 -11.69
C VAL A 68 5.16 2.30 -12.29
N CYS A 69 4.22 1.95 -13.15
CA CYS A 69 3.20 2.86 -13.62
C CYS A 69 1.96 2.76 -12.74
N ILE A 70 1.51 3.87 -12.16
CA ILE A 70 0.33 3.93 -11.29
C ILE A 70 -0.83 4.52 -12.08
N CYS A 71 -1.90 3.74 -12.23
CA CYS A 71 -3.11 4.08 -12.99
C CYS A 71 -4.30 4.17 -12.03
N THR A 72 -4.92 5.34 -11.94
CA THR A 72 -6.14 5.56 -11.14
C THR A 72 -6.86 6.83 -11.59
N GLU A 73 -8.16 6.93 -11.32
CA GLU A 73 -8.95 8.15 -11.56
C GLU A 73 -8.66 9.28 -10.53
N ASP A 74 -7.87 9.02 -9.48
CA ASP A 74 -7.52 10.03 -8.47
C ASP A 74 -6.36 10.93 -8.92
N ASP A 75 -6.68 11.91 -9.76
CA ASP A 75 -5.73 12.92 -10.25
C ASP A 75 -5.00 13.66 -9.12
N PHE A 76 -5.65 13.85 -7.97
CA PHE A 76 -5.01 14.52 -6.84
C PHE A 76 -3.84 13.68 -6.32
N VAL A 77 -4.05 12.37 -6.10
CA VAL A 77 -2.99 11.48 -5.65
C VAL A 77 -1.85 11.40 -6.67
N LEU A 78 -2.16 11.24 -7.96
CA LEU A 78 -1.14 11.18 -9.02
C LEU A 78 -0.30 12.46 -9.07
N ASN A 79 -0.94 13.63 -9.06
CA ASN A 79 -0.23 14.91 -9.05
C ASN A 79 0.66 15.08 -7.81
N MET A 80 0.19 14.66 -6.63
CA MET A 80 0.96 14.77 -5.40
C MET A 80 2.15 13.80 -5.36
N LEU A 81 1.99 12.59 -5.92
CA LEU A 81 3.09 11.63 -6.10
C LEU A 81 4.23 12.23 -6.91
N GLU A 82 3.91 12.83 -8.07
CA GLU A 82 4.91 13.36 -8.99
C GLU A 82 5.58 14.64 -8.47
N ARG A 83 4.78 15.58 -7.94
CA ARG A 83 5.25 16.95 -7.69
C ARG A 83 5.66 17.20 -6.25
N ASN A 84 5.00 16.56 -5.30
CA ASN A 84 5.03 16.98 -3.90
C ASN A 84 5.67 15.95 -2.96
N LEU A 85 5.61 14.66 -3.27
CA LEU A 85 6.05 13.62 -2.35
C LEU A 85 7.51 13.80 -1.89
N ALA A 86 8.43 14.04 -2.82
CA ALA A 86 9.85 14.29 -2.49
C ALA A 86 10.05 15.57 -1.67
N ILE A 87 9.28 16.63 -1.95
CA ILE A 87 9.32 17.89 -1.21
C ILE A 87 8.83 17.68 0.23
N TRP A 88 7.74 16.94 0.41
CA TRP A 88 7.22 16.62 1.74
C TRP A 88 8.18 15.73 2.51
N ALA A 89 8.79 14.73 1.87
CA ALA A 89 9.81 13.90 2.50
C ALA A 89 11.01 14.73 3.01
N GLY A 90 11.46 15.72 2.24
CA GLY A 90 12.50 16.66 2.66
C GLY A 90 12.11 17.55 3.85
N ASN A 91 10.81 17.75 4.09
CA ASN A 91 10.25 18.63 5.11
C ASN A 91 9.56 17.88 6.26
N GLU A 92 9.96 16.63 6.53
CA GLU A 92 9.39 15.80 7.62
C GLU A 92 7.85 15.60 7.46
N PHE A 93 7.35 15.67 6.22
CA PHE A 93 5.93 15.65 5.85
C PHE A 93 5.09 16.72 6.57
N LEU A 94 5.67 17.91 6.73
CA LEU A 94 5.02 19.08 7.29
C LEU A 94 4.78 20.14 6.21
N THR A 95 3.68 20.88 6.37
CA THR A 95 3.38 22.09 5.63
C THR A 95 4.31 23.24 6.04
N SER A 96 4.32 24.34 5.27
CA SER A 96 5.05 25.57 5.63
C SER A 96 4.66 26.13 7.00
N LYS A 97 3.42 25.88 7.45
CA LYS A 97 2.90 26.24 8.77
C LYS A 97 3.26 25.23 9.88
N ARG A 98 4.18 24.29 9.63
CA ARG A 98 4.62 23.23 10.56
C ARG A 98 3.53 22.26 11.01
N LYS A 99 2.39 22.23 10.32
CA LYS A 99 1.33 21.24 10.53
C LYS A 99 1.56 20.01 9.65
N PRO A 100 1.22 18.79 10.09
CA PRO A 100 1.19 17.61 9.23
C PRO A 100 0.44 17.88 7.93
N VAL A 101 0.96 17.35 6.81
CA VAL A 101 0.19 17.29 5.57
C VAL A 101 -1.01 16.35 5.74
N ALA A 102 -2.09 16.58 5.00
CA ALA A 102 -3.21 15.63 5.00
C ALA A 102 -2.73 14.25 4.54
N ASN A 103 -3.24 13.18 5.17
CA ASN A 103 -2.82 11.79 4.93
C ASN A 103 -1.30 11.57 5.13
N GLN A 104 -0.72 12.23 6.16
CA GLN A 104 0.72 12.20 6.43
C GLN A 104 1.27 10.76 6.55
N GLN A 105 0.53 9.90 7.25
CA GLN A 105 0.97 8.53 7.52
C GLN A 105 1.06 7.72 6.22
N GLU A 106 0.06 7.86 5.35
CA GLU A 106 -0.01 7.18 4.06
C GLU A 106 1.10 7.68 3.12
N TRP A 107 1.33 8.99 3.06
CA TRP A 107 2.42 9.57 2.26
C TRP A 107 3.80 9.13 2.73
N MET A 108 4.02 9.06 4.05
CA MET A 108 5.26 8.54 4.61
C MET A 108 5.50 7.08 4.21
N GLU A 109 4.45 6.27 4.25
CA GLU A 109 4.54 4.86 3.91
C GLU A 109 4.78 4.66 2.41
N ILE A 110 4.06 5.39 1.56
CA ILE A 110 4.29 5.39 0.12
C ILE A 110 5.72 5.81 -0.20
N TRP A 111 6.25 6.87 0.42
CA TRP A 111 7.64 7.28 0.22
C TRP A 111 8.63 6.17 0.61
N ARG A 112 8.40 5.51 1.75
CA ARG A 112 9.25 4.39 2.20
C ARG A 112 9.24 3.25 1.19
N LEU A 113 8.07 2.90 0.66
CA LEU A 113 7.87 1.80 -0.27
C LEU A 113 8.39 2.13 -1.68
N SER A 114 8.12 3.34 -2.18
CA SER A 114 8.41 3.78 -3.54
C SER A 114 9.88 4.14 -3.77
N ASN A 115 10.66 4.42 -2.73
CA ASN A 115 12.03 4.95 -2.84
C ASN A 115 13.02 4.07 -3.65
N ARG A 116 12.70 2.81 -3.92
CA ARG A 116 13.53 1.91 -4.74
C ARG A 116 13.05 1.75 -6.19
N HIS A 117 11.95 2.40 -6.55
CA HIS A 117 11.24 2.26 -7.82
C HIS A 117 11.34 3.54 -8.65
N LEU A 118 11.29 3.39 -9.97
CA LEU A 118 10.97 4.51 -10.87
C LEU A 118 9.45 4.60 -10.96
N ILE A 119 8.86 5.68 -10.43
CA ILE A 119 7.41 5.87 -10.43
C ILE A 119 6.98 6.70 -11.64
N LEU A 120 6.01 6.21 -12.38
CA LEU A 120 5.30 6.88 -13.47
C LEU A 120 3.81 6.93 -13.12
N THR A 121 3.06 7.90 -13.65
CA THR A 121 1.61 7.99 -13.45
C THR A 121 0.85 8.07 -14.78
N GLU A 122 -0.31 7.41 -14.83
CA GLU A 122 -1.24 7.44 -15.96
C GLU A 122 -2.65 7.76 -15.41
N PRO A 123 -3.14 9.00 -15.55
CA PRO A 123 -4.45 9.40 -15.02
C PRO A 123 -5.61 8.83 -15.83
N GLY A 124 -6.73 8.61 -15.15
CA GLY A 124 -8.02 8.25 -15.75
C GLY A 124 -8.32 6.75 -15.71
N LYS A 125 -9.30 6.35 -16.53
CA LYS A 125 -9.77 4.97 -16.60
C LYS A 125 -8.73 4.06 -17.24
N HIS A 126 -8.80 2.79 -16.85
CA HIS A 126 -7.87 1.77 -17.31
C HIS A 126 -8.59 0.44 -17.62
N GLU A 127 -7.86 -0.51 -18.18
CA GLU A 127 -8.40 -1.78 -18.72
C GLU A 127 -9.16 -2.60 -17.65
N TYR A 128 -8.79 -2.44 -16.37
CA TYR A 128 -9.41 -3.16 -15.26
C TYR A 128 -10.54 -2.40 -14.53
N THR A 129 -10.91 -1.19 -14.95
CA THR A 129 -11.86 -0.33 -14.20
C THR A 129 -13.19 -1.04 -13.95
N GLY A 130 -13.83 -1.54 -15.02
CA GLY A 130 -15.13 -2.21 -14.90
C GLY A 130 -15.08 -3.51 -14.09
N TRP A 131 -14.00 -4.29 -14.24
CA TRP A 131 -13.82 -5.55 -13.51
C TRP A 131 -13.59 -5.29 -12.01
N LEU A 132 -12.70 -4.35 -11.66
CA LEU A 132 -12.43 -3.99 -10.27
C LEU A 132 -13.69 -3.47 -9.56
N GLN A 133 -14.46 -2.60 -10.22
CA GLN A 133 -15.71 -2.08 -9.66
C GLN A 133 -16.72 -3.21 -9.42
N GLY A 134 -16.89 -4.14 -10.38
CA GLY A 134 -17.77 -5.30 -10.21
C GLY A 134 -17.34 -6.22 -9.06
N GLU A 135 -16.04 -6.45 -8.92
CA GLU A 135 -15.48 -7.37 -7.91
C GLU A 135 -15.49 -6.75 -6.50
N ILE A 136 -15.36 -5.42 -6.41
CA ILE A 136 -15.59 -4.64 -5.18
C ILE A 136 -17.06 -4.76 -4.75
N GLU A 137 -18.01 -4.52 -5.65
CA GLU A 137 -19.45 -4.61 -5.33
C GLU A 137 -19.88 -6.02 -4.95
N LYS A 138 -19.30 -7.04 -5.59
CA LYS A 138 -19.52 -8.44 -5.19
C LYS A 138 -19.08 -8.69 -3.74
N ARG A 139 -17.86 -8.27 -3.37
CA ARG A 139 -17.33 -8.42 -2.00
C ARG A 139 -18.13 -7.66 -0.95
N LYS A 140 -18.68 -6.49 -1.30
CA LYS A 140 -19.54 -5.72 -0.42
C LYS A 140 -20.79 -6.51 -0.04
N ARG A 141 -21.45 -7.12 -1.02
CA ARG A 141 -22.64 -7.96 -0.80
C ARG A 141 -22.32 -9.20 0.05
N ASP A 142 -21.21 -9.88 -0.24
CA ASP A 142 -20.83 -11.10 0.49
C ASP A 142 -20.50 -10.81 1.97
N ASN A 143 -19.93 -9.64 2.27
CA ASN A 143 -19.59 -9.21 3.63
C ASN A 143 -20.82 -8.76 4.44
N ASP A 144 -21.86 -8.26 3.77
CA ASP A 144 -23.14 -7.88 4.39
C ASP A 144 -24.08 -9.10 4.58
N GLY A 145 -23.88 -10.17 3.80
CA GLY A 145 -24.71 -11.38 3.81
C GLY A 145 -24.42 -12.42 4.90
N THR A 146 -23.62 -12.12 5.93
CA THR A 146 -23.37 -13.04 7.06
C THR A 146 -24.09 -12.56 8.32
N GLN A 147 -25.42 -12.58 8.29
CA GLN A 147 -26.27 -12.70 9.48
C GLN A 147 -27.29 -13.80 9.22
N ASP A 148 -27.40 -14.71 10.19
CA ASP A 148 -28.43 -15.72 10.37
C ASP A 148 -28.36 -17.01 9.53
N HIS A 149 -27.59 -17.98 10.05
CA HIS A 149 -28.14 -19.30 10.34
C HIS A 149 -27.33 -19.96 11.48
N ASP A 150 -27.86 -19.86 12.70
CA ASP A 150 -27.56 -20.80 13.77
C ASP A 150 -28.01 -22.19 13.33
N HIS A 151 -27.06 -23.00 12.88
CA HIS A 151 -27.19 -24.45 12.91
C HIS A 151 -26.07 -25.03 13.75
N GLU A 152 -26.42 -25.23 15.01
CA GLU A 152 -25.69 -26.02 15.98
C GLU A 152 -25.47 -27.42 15.39
N ILE A 153 -24.23 -27.70 14.97
CA ILE A 153 -23.76 -29.07 14.79
C ILE A 153 -22.58 -29.29 15.73
N SER A 154 -22.86 -30.17 16.68
CA SER A 154 -21.96 -30.73 17.68
C SER A 154 -20.82 -31.55 17.08
N ALA A 155 -19.72 -31.58 17.85
CA ALA A 155 -18.66 -32.58 17.98
C ALA A 155 -17.37 -32.47 17.13
N ASP A 156 -16.29 -32.29 17.90
CA ASP A 156 -14.92 -32.82 17.77
C ASP A 156 -14.09 -32.57 16.50
N VAL A 157 -12.86 -32.04 16.68
CA VAL A 157 -11.59 -32.75 16.39
C VAL A 157 -10.36 -31.83 16.54
N SER A 158 -9.47 -32.28 17.42
CA SER A 158 -7.98 -32.32 17.34
C SER A 158 -7.11 -31.06 17.26
N GLN A 159 -6.25 -30.97 18.26
CA GLN A 159 -5.05 -30.14 18.37
C GLN A 159 -4.02 -30.49 17.29
N ASN A 160 -3.73 -29.60 16.33
CA ASN A 160 -2.48 -29.64 15.56
C ASN A 160 -2.21 -28.35 14.77
N ASP A 161 -1.91 -27.23 15.43
CA ASP A 161 -1.50 -26.00 14.68
C ASP A 161 -0.45 -25.09 15.35
N LYS A 162 0.18 -25.53 16.45
CA LYS A 162 1.18 -24.69 17.15
C LYS A 162 2.64 -24.86 16.71
N LYS A 163 2.96 -25.82 15.82
CA LYS A 163 4.34 -26.07 15.37
C LYS A 163 4.75 -25.37 14.07
N SER A 164 3.80 -25.00 13.20
CA SER A 164 4.11 -24.37 11.89
C SER A 164 4.54 -22.89 12.01
N CYS A 165 4.02 -22.17 13.01
CA CYS A 165 4.30 -20.74 13.23
C CYS A 165 5.73 -20.46 13.75
N SER A 166 6.37 -21.43 14.42
CA SER A 166 7.68 -21.26 15.04
C SER A 166 8.85 -21.32 14.03
N MET A 167 8.75 -22.15 12.98
CA MET A 167 9.87 -22.34 12.04
C MET A 167 10.04 -21.17 11.06
N LYS A 168 8.95 -20.56 10.58
CA LYS A 168 9.01 -19.45 9.61
C LYS A 168 9.66 -18.17 10.17
N LYS A 169 9.69 -18.01 11.50
CA LYS A 169 10.28 -16.82 12.16
C LYS A 169 11.80 -16.83 12.18
N ARG A 170 12.44 -18.01 12.09
CA ARG A 170 13.90 -18.19 12.13
C ARG A 170 14.59 -18.04 10.76
N GLU A 171 13.91 -18.33 9.67
CA GLU A 171 14.48 -18.18 8.32
C GLU A 171 14.50 -16.71 7.87
N TYR A 172 13.50 -15.91 8.26
CA TYR A 172 13.44 -14.48 7.95
C TYR A 172 14.57 -13.66 8.61
N THR A 173 15.04 -14.10 9.79
CA THR A 173 16.11 -13.41 10.52
C THR A 173 17.51 -13.68 9.97
N ARG A 174 17.70 -14.74 9.17
CA ARG A 174 19.03 -15.14 8.66
C ARG A 174 19.36 -14.53 7.30
N SER A 175 18.38 -14.12 6.49
CA SER A 175 18.63 -13.56 5.16
C SER A 175 18.91 -12.05 5.13
N GLN A 176 18.61 -11.31 6.20
CA GLN A 176 18.88 -9.86 6.27
C GLN A 176 20.36 -9.50 6.51
N SER A 177 21.23 -10.47 6.80
CA SER A 177 22.65 -10.21 7.11
C SER A 177 23.56 -10.02 5.89
N SER A 178 23.05 -10.08 4.64
CA SER A 178 23.89 -10.10 3.44
C SER A 178 23.37 -9.25 2.27
N ALA A 179 22.97 -8.01 2.53
CA ALA A 179 22.71 -7.04 1.47
C ALA A 179 23.19 -5.63 1.85
N SER A 180 24.51 -5.51 2.04
CA SER A 180 25.23 -4.25 1.94
C SER A 180 25.64 -4.03 0.49
N ASP A 181 25.00 -3.07 -0.19
CA ASP A 181 25.64 -1.97 -0.91
C ASP A 181 24.78 -1.37 -2.05
N TRP A 182 24.94 -0.06 -2.21
CA TRP A 182 24.50 0.86 -3.28
C TRP A 182 23.27 1.78 -3.06
N THR A 183 23.63 2.94 -2.47
CA THR A 183 23.36 4.35 -2.85
C THR A 183 21.96 4.96 -2.73
N ASN A 184 21.70 5.59 -1.56
CA ASN A 184 21.65 7.06 -1.41
C ASN A 184 21.62 7.41 0.10
N SER A 185 22.82 7.51 0.72
CA SER A 185 22.96 7.33 2.18
C SER A 185 23.25 8.61 2.99
N ARG A 186 23.52 9.77 2.37
CA ARG A 186 23.92 10.97 3.13
C ARG A 186 22.73 11.79 3.68
N GLN A 187 21.65 11.93 2.91
CA GLN A 187 20.42 12.55 3.40
C GLN A 187 19.66 11.59 4.34
N LYS A 188 19.64 10.30 4.00
CA LYS A 188 19.03 9.22 4.77
C LYS A 188 19.64 9.08 6.18
N ALA A 189 20.96 9.06 6.30
CA ALA A 189 21.63 8.98 7.61
C ALA A 189 21.41 10.24 8.48
N ARG A 190 21.34 11.42 7.86
CA ARG A 190 21.04 12.67 8.60
C ARG A 190 19.60 12.70 9.11
N TYR A 191 18.65 12.21 8.31
CA TYR A 191 17.24 12.14 8.70
C TYR A 191 17.00 11.15 9.85
N TYR A 192 17.45 9.89 9.73
CA TYR A 192 17.23 8.89 10.80
C TYR A 192 17.90 9.28 12.12
N ARG A 193 19.11 9.86 12.09
CA ARG A 193 19.77 10.38 13.31
C ARG A 193 18.98 11.53 13.96
N LYS A 194 18.39 12.41 13.15
CA LYS A 194 17.60 13.55 13.64
C LYS A 194 16.25 13.08 14.21
N TRP A 195 15.65 12.06 13.61
CA TRP A 195 14.42 11.42 14.09
C TRP A 195 14.64 10.65 15.40
N GLU A 196 15.68 9.81 15.51
CA GLU A 196 16.01 9.09 16.75
C GLU A 196 16.35 10.03 17.92
N ASN A 197 17.04 11.14 17.65
CA ASN A 197 17.34 12.14 18.67
C ASN A 197 16.09 12.85 19.20
N ARG A 198 15.07 13.07 18.36
CA ARG A 198 13.78 13.65 18.79
C ARG A 198 12.94 12.69 19.63
N GLN A 199 12.96 11.39 19.32
CA GLN A 199 12.26 10.39 20.13
C GLN A 199 12.84 10.30 21.55
N ARG A 200 14.16 10.51 21.72
CA ARG A 200 14.81 10.53 23.05
C ARG A 200 14.56 11.79 23.87
N THR A 201 14.21 12.91 23.23
CA THR A 201 13.98 14.19 23.94
C THR A 201 12.54 14.36 24.43
N VAL A 202 11.60 13.53 23.98
CA VAL A 202 10.18 13.57 24.40
C VAL A 202 9.88 12.62 25.57
N GLN A 203 10.86 11.84 26.03
CA GLN A 203 10.75 10.92 27.19
C GLN A 203 11.59 11.36 28.40
N LYS A 204 12.00 12.64 28.46
CA LYS A 204 12.64 13.28 29.61
C LYS A 204 11.92 14.59 29.91
#